data_AF-A0A4R0QIP4-F1
#
_entry.id   AF-A0A4R0QIP4-F1
#
_cell.length_a   1.000
_cell.length_b   1.000
_cell.length_c   1.000
_cell.angle_alpha   90.00
_cell.angle_beta   90.00
_cell.angle_gamma   90.00
#
_symmetry.space_group_name_H-M   'P 1'
#
loop_
_entity.id
_entity.type
_entity.pdbx_description
1 polymer ?
#
loop_
_entity_poly.entity_id
_entity_poly.type
_entity_poly.pdbx_seq_one_letter_code
_entity_poly.pdbx_strand_id
1 'polypeptide(L)'
;MFKATVLPEIIENSIIAYCFNASLSVPDIDPSIGIDDTIPLENVGENGFFPTYTKIAATEQLFANLASKAKLDANVMKSVLQVVYNGYRNGDNTRIQEIRDAFAKSTRDDLKTISDAELYAATQKAIWYYTDNTEKQATNPKDLAVDAIEKEATMDEKAWYVYRFLLGDTNVAGSPLNGLTLNNYDENMILDLYRPTRVSTTGSEYPNLLSTNFVKPVSNEYKSSTVTIKKLQRIQTAN
;
A
#
# COMPACT_ATOMS: atom_id res chain seq x y z
N MET A 1 -3.48 1.56 7.44
CA MET A 1 -3.78 0.24 6.85
C MET A 1 -5.26 0.22 6.48
N PHE A 2 -5.58 -0.13 5.24
CA PHE A 2 -6.96 -0.23 4.75
C PHE A 2 -7.45 -1.68 4.86
N LYS A 3 -8.75 -1.92 5.10
CA LYS A 3 -9.43 -3.23 5.16
C LYS A 3 -10.65 -3.22 4.23
N ALA A 4 -10.78 -4.19 3.32
CA ALA A 4 -11.98 -4.38 2.48
C ALA A 4 -12.87 -5.51 3.01
N THR A 5 -14.18 -5.32 2.98
CA THR A 5 -15.22 -6.24 3.47
C THR A 5 -16.25 -6.52 2.37
N VAL A 6 -16.59 -7.80 2.14
CA VAL A 6 -17.69 -8.22 1.25
C VAL A 6 -18.91 -8.53 2.12
N LEU A 7 -20.11 -8.03 1.77
CA LEU A 7 -21.37 -8.36 2.45
C LEU A 7 -22.37 -8.96 1.43
N PRO A 8 -23.27 -9.89 1.81
CA PRO A 8 -23.58 -10.38 3.16
C PRO A 8 -23.50 -11.92 3.27
N GLU A 9 -22.32 -12.47 3.51
CA GLU A 9 -22.13 -13.81 4.09
C GLU A 9 -20.64 -13.91 4.42
N ILE A 10 -20.33 -14.05 5.71
CA ILE A 10 -18.98 -14.29 6.26
C ILE A 10 -18.02 -13.08 6.18
N ILE A 11 -17.59 -12.62 7.36
CA ILE A 11 -16.45 -11.72 7.54
C ILE A 11 -15.18 -12.53 7.22
N GLU A 12 -14.83 -12.64 5.95
CA GLU A 12 -13.56 -13.23 5.55
C GLU A 12 -12.48 -12.15 5.41
N ASN A 13 -11.58 -12.16 6.40
CA ASN A 13 -10.18 -11.72 6.35
C ASN A 13 -9.89 -10.28 5.93
N SER A 14 -9.47 -9.48 6.92
CA SER A 14 -8.90 -8.15 6.69
C SER A 14 -7.74 -8.19 5.68
N ILE A 15 -7.95 -7.68 4.47
CA ILE A 15 -6.86 -7.55 3.48
C ILE A 15 -6.13 -6.22 3.66
N ILE A 16 -4.80 -6.21 3.53
CA ILE A 16 -4.04 -4.97 3.40
C ILE A 16 -4.28 -4.43 1.98
N ALA A 17 -4.62 -3.16 1.87
CA ALA A 17 -4.62 -2.43 0.61
C ALA A 17 -3.74 -1.17 0.69
N TYR A 18 -3.31 -0.69 -0.48
CA TYR A 18 -2.53 0.54 -0.67
C TYR A 18 -3.35 1.59 -1.40
N CYS A 19 -3.11 2.86 -1.08
CA CYS A 19 -3.62 3.98 -1.85
C CYS A 19 -2.96 4.02 -3.23
N PHE A 20 -3.74 4.05 -4.31
CA PHE A 20 -3.22 4.09 -5.68
C PHE A 20 -3.11 5.52 -6.24
N ASN A 21 -3.65 6.52 -5.52
CA ASN A 21 -3.68 7.92 -5.95
C ASN A 21 -3.29 8.85 -4.79
N ALA A 22 -2.07 9.37 -4.79
CA ALA A 22 -1.49 10.14 -3.68
C ALA A 22 -2.24 11.45 -3.37
N SER A 23 -2.76 12.13 -4.40
CA SER A 23 -3.43 13.44 -4.26
C SER A 23 -4.90 13.36 -3.85
N LEU A 24 -5.47 12.16 -3.75
CA LEU A 24 -6.88 11.95 -3.43
C LEU A 24 -7.12 11.76 -1.94
N SER A 25 -8.33 12.06 -1.49
CA SER A 25 -8.65 12.06 -0.06
C SER A 25 -8.68 10.64 0.49
N VAL A 26 -7.80 10.34 1.45
CA VAL A 26 -7.78 9.03 2.10
C VAL A 26 -9.17 8.69 2.68
N PRO A 27 -9.63 7.43 2.55
CA PRO A 27 -10.89 6.99 3.15
C PRO A 27 -11.04 7.42 4.60
N ASP A 28 -12.24 7.88 4.95
CA ASP A 28 -12.57 8.39 6.29
C ASP A 28 -12.41 7.31 7.37
N ILE A 29 -12.01 7.73 8.56
CA ILE A 29 -11.92 6.87 9.75
C ILE A 29 -13.14 7.16 10.61
N ASP A 30 -13.92 6.13 10.91
CA ASP A 30 -14.90 6.23 11.99
C ASP A 30 -14.26 5.71 13.28
N PRO A 31 -13.89 6.60 14.22
CA PRO A 31 -13.27 6.20 15.48
C PRO A 31 -14.26 5.49 16.41
N SER A 32 -15.56 5.55 16.14
CA SER A 32 -16.61 4.96 16.99
C SER A 32 -16.88 3.48 16.71
N ILE A 33 -16.34 2.94 15.61
CA ILE A 33 -16.55 1.55 15.20
C ILE A 33 -15.22 0.81 15.33
N GLY A 34 -15.15 -0.15 16.26
CA GLY A 34 -13.99 -1.01 16.53
C GLY A 34 -13.58 -1.88 15.33
N ILE A 35 -12.38 -2.45 15.38
CA ILE A 35 -11.77 -3.18 14.24
C ILE A 35 -12.57 -4.42 13.83
N ASP A 36 -13.23 -5.04 14.79
CA ASP A 36 -14.02 -6.28 14.63
C ASP A 36 -15.53 -6.03 14.58
N ASP A 37 -15.96 -4.78 14.71
CA ASP A 37 -17.37 -4.44 14.68
C ASP A 37 -17.90 -4.55 13.24
N THR A 38 -19.04 -5.22 13.11
CA THR A 38 -19.84 -5.19 11.89
C THR A 38 -20.22 -3.75 11.56
N ILE A 39 -19.95 -3.31 10.32
CA ILE A 39 -20.33 -1.99 9.86
C ILE A 39 -21.86 -1.97 9.71
N PRO A 40 -22.59 -1.09 10.43
CA PRO A 40 -24.02 -0.96 10.26
C PRO A 40 -24.34 -0.56 8.81
N LEU A 41 -25.35 -1.18 8.19
CA LEU A 41 -25.67 -0.98 6.77
C LEU A 41 -26.02 0.48 6.45
N GLU A 42 -26.62 1.19 7.40
CA GLU A 42 -26.92 2.62 7.32
C GLU A 42 -25.66 3.50 7.18
N ASN A 43 -24.50 2.98 7.59
CA ASN A 43 -23.22 3.66 7.48
C ASN A 43 -22.45 3.27 6.20
N VAL A 44 -23.05 2.52 5.27
CA VAL A 44 -22.43 2.07 4.02
C VAL A 44 -23.05 2.74 2.79
N GLY A 45 -22.23 3.06 1.79
CA GLY A 45 -22.73 3.49 0.47
C GLY A 45 -23.14 4.96 0.44
N GLU A 46 -23.99 5.36 -0.53
CA GLU A 46 -24.24 6.76 -0.94
C GLU A 46 -24.59 7.73 0.20
N ASN A 47 -25.24 7.25 1.26
CA ASN A 47 -25.63 8.06 2.42
C ASN A 47 -24.87 7.69 3.71
N GLY A 48 -23.95 6.72 3.63
CA GLY A 48 -23.19 6.21 4.76
C GLY A 48 -21.83 6.88 4.94
N PHE A 49 -21.19 6.65 6.09
CA PHE A 49 -19.84 7.12 6.38
C PHE A 49 -18.75 6.37 5.57
N PHE A 50 -18.95 5.08 5.28
CA PHE A 50 -17.95 4.24 4.61
C PHE A 50 -18.18 4.17 3.09
N PRO A 51 -17.16 4.51 2.27
CA PRO A 51 -17.25 4.33 0.82
C PRO A 51 -17.33 2.87 0.41
N THR A 52 -18.12 2.60 -0.63
CA THR A 52 -18.09 1.32 -1.34
C THR A 52 -17.14 1.41 -2.54
N TYR A 53 -16.61 0.26 -2.92
CA TYR A 53 -15.65 0.10 -4.00
C TYR A 53 -16.08 -1.06 -4.89
N THR A 54 -15.80 -0.97 -6.17
CA THR A 54 -15.91 -2.09 -7.10
C THR A 54 -14.54 -2.74 -7.25
N LYS A 55 -14.46 -4.03 -6.92
CA LYS A 55 -13.28 -4.85 -7.22
C LYS A 55 -13.21 -5.09 -8.73
N ILE A 56 -12.08 -4.76 -9.34
CA ILE A 56 -11.82 -4.91 -10.78
C ILE A 56 -10.48 -5.63 -11.00
N ALA A 57 -10.42 -6.47 -12.03
CA ALA A 57 -9.17 -7.06 -12.47
C ALA A 57 -8.24 -5.96 -13.01
N ALA A 58 -6.99 -6.00 -12.58
CA ALA A 58 -5.96 -5.17 -13.17
C ALA A 58 -5.62 -5.60 -14.60
N THR A 59 -5.65 -4.64 -15.52
CA THR A 59 -4.95 -4.73 -16.80
C THR A 59 -3.91 -3.61 -16.87
N GLU A 60 -2.90 -3.75 -17.73
CA GLU A 60 -1.88 -2.71 -17.90
C GLU A 60 -2.51 -1.36 -18.26
N GLN A 61 -3.51 -1.38 -19.15
CA GLN A 61 -4.27 -0.20 -19.55
C GLN A 61 -5.07 0.41 -18.38
N LEU A 62 -5.72 -0.42 -17.56
CA LEU A 62 -6.46 0.07 -16.39
C LEU A 62 -5.52 0.69 -15.35
N PHE A 63 -4.35 0.10 -15.11
CA PHE A 63 -3.35 0.66 -14.21
C PHE A 63 -2.88 2.05 -14.65
N ALA A 64 -2.55 2.20 -15.93
CA ALA A 64 -2.12 3.47 -16.49
C ALA A 64 -3.24 4.54 -16.44
N ASN A 65 -4.49 4.14 -16.72
CA ASN A 65 -5.63 5.07 -16.73
C ASN A 65 -6.09 5.51 -15.34
N LEU A 66 -5.96 4.64 -14.32
CA LEU A 66 -6.40 4.93 -12.96
C LEU A 66 -5.32 5.60 -12.11
N ALA A 67 -4.06 5.59 -12.57
CA ALA A 67 -2.95 6.30 -11.95
C ALA A 67 -3.13 7.82 -12.16
N SER A 68 -2.93 8.64 -11.11
CA SER A 68 -3.14 10.10 -11.21
C SER A 68 -2.14 10.74 -12.18
N LYS A 69 -0.91 10.23 -12.17
CA LYS A 69 0.18 10.68 -13.04
C LYS A 69 1.17 9.53 -13.22
N ALA A 70 0.83 8.60 -14.10
CA ALA A 70 1.67 7.45 -14.42
C ALA A 70 3.10 7.85 -14.78
N LYS A 71 4.07 7.12 -14.24
CA LYS A 71 5.49 7.27 -14.59
C LYS A 71 5.75 6.80 -16.02
N LEU A 72 6.08 7.74 -16.91
CA LEU A 72 6.07 7.55 -18.36
C LEU A 72 7.17 6.62 -18.90
N ASP A 73 8.28 6.50 -18.18
CA ASP A 73 9.46 5.70 -18.54
C ASP A 73 9.41 4.27 -17.97
N ALA A 74 8.27 3.82 -17.45
CA ALA A 74 8.11 2.51 -16.84
C ALA A 74 6.80 1.83 -17.26
N ASN A 75 6.79 0.48 -17.28
CA ASN A 75 5.53 -0.26 -17.26
C ASN A 75 4.98 -0.19 -15.82
N VAL A 76 3.97 0.66 -15.61
CA VAL A 76 3.42 0.96 -14.28
C VAL A 76 2.90 -0.30 -13.59
N MET A 77 2.14 -1.14 -14.29
CA MET A 77 1.60 -2.37 -13.71
C MET A 77 2.71 -3.30 -13.26
N LYS A 78 3.67 -3.62 -14.13
CA LYS A 78 4.78 -4.50 -13.78
C LYS A 78 5.62 -3.96 -12.63
N SER A 79 5.87 -2.65 -12.62
CA SER A 79 6.65 -1.98 -11.58
C SER A 79 5.94 -2.02 -10.22
N VAL A 80 4.63 -1.75 -10.21
CA VAL A 80 3.82 -1.80 -8.98
C VAL A 80 3.69 -3.25 -8.46
N LEU A 81 3.49 -4.24 -9.34
CA LEU A 81 3.50 -5.66 -8.97
C LEU A 81 4.85 -6.05 -8.33
N GLN A 82 5.96 -5.62 -8.94
CA GLN A 82 7.30 -5.84 -8.41
C GLN A 82 7.47 -5.23 -7.02
N VAL A 83 7.00 -3.99 -6.81
CA VAL A 83 7.04 -3.31 -5.50
C VAL A 83 6.22 -4.08 -4.46
N VAL A 84 4.97 -4.42 -4.75
CA VAL A 84 4.08 -5.09 -3.78
C VAL A 84 4.59 -6.50 -3.45
N TYR A 85 5.13 -7.22 -4.44
CA TYR A 85 5.68 -8.56 -4.22
C TYR A 85 6.85 -8.56 -3.24
N ASN A 86 7.72 -7.55 -3.34
CA ASN A 86 8.92 -7.41 -2.52
C ASN A 86 8.71 -6.58 -1.25
N GLY A 87 7.59 -5.87 -1.16
CA GLY A 87 7.22 -5.00 -0.04
C GLY A 87 6.41 -5.69 1.05
N TYR A 88 5.66 -4.90 1.79
CA TYR A 88 4.81 -5.38 2.88
C TYR A 88 3.48 -5.92 2.34
N ARG A 89 3.17 -7.18 2.62
CA ARG A 89 1.91 -7.81 2.26
C ARG A 89 1.60 -8.95 3.22
N ASN A 90 0.32 -9.34 3.30
CA ASN A 90 -0.11 -10.53 4.01
C ASN A 90 0.06 -11.80 3.15
N GLY A 91 -0.09 -12.95 3.80
CA GLY A 91 -0.05 -14.27 3.17
C GLY A 91 1.34 -14.92 3.23
N ASP A 92 1.47 -16.06 2.56
CA ASP A 92 2.71 -16.82 2.53
C ASP A 92 3.74 -16.24 1.54
N ASN A 93 4.99 -16.66 1.69
CA ASN A 93 6.12 -16.30 0.80
C ASN A 93 6.40 -14.80 0.70
N THR A 94 6.15 -14.03 1.76
CA THR A 94 6.52 -12.61 1.83
C THR A 94 8.02 -12.47 2.08
N ARG A 95 8.58 -11.31 1.76
CA ARG A 95 9.98 -10.98 2.05
C ARG A 95 10.18 -10.25 3.36
N ILE A 96 9.14 -10.14 4.19
CA ILE A 96 9.16 -9.35 5.43
C ILE A 96 10.24 -9.88 6.38
N GLN A 97 10.36 -11.20 6.53
CA GLN A 97 11.36 -11.78 7.42
C GLN A 97 12.78 -11.55 6.89
N GLU A 98 13.01 -11.70 5.59
CA GLU A 98 14.31 -11.43 4.96
C GLU A 98 14.76 -9.97 5.16
N ILE A 99 13.83 -9.02 5.00
CA ILE A 99 14.08 -7.60 5.27
C ILE A 99 14.41 -7.42 6.76
N ARG A 100 13.59 -7.96 7.68
CA ARG A 100 13.84 -7.82 9.13
C ARG A 100 15.18 -8.43 9.54
N ASP A 101 15.56 -9.58 8.99
CA ASP A 101 16.84 -10.23 9.25
C ASP A 101 18.03 -9.39 8.77
N ALA A 102 17.88 -8.69 7.65
CA ALA A 102 18.88 -7.76 7.16
C ALA A 102 19.05 -6.55 8.10
N PHE A 103 17.96 -5.96 8.58
CA PHE A 103 18.00 -4.91 9.61
C PHE A 103 18.64 -5.42 10.91
N ALA A 104 18.28 -6.62 11.38
CA ALA A 104 18.84 -7.22 12.60
C ALA A 104 20.37 -7.43 12.55
N LYS A 105 20.94 -7.58 11.36
CA LYS A 105 22.40 -7.73 11.14
C LYS A 105 23.13 -6.38 11.02
N SER A 106 22.41 -5.26 11.08
CA SER A 106 23.02 -3.93 11.04
C SER A 106 24.05 -3.73 12.16
N THR A 107 25.18 -3.12 11.82
CA THR A 107 26.19 -2.68 12.80
C THR A 107 25.76 -1.43 13.57
N ARG A 108 24.70 -0.75 13.11
CA ARG A 108 24.07 0.40 13.77
C ARG A 108 22.91 -0.07 14.63
N ASP A 109 22.99 0.18 15.93
CA ASP A 109 21.98 -0.25 16.92
C ASP A 109 20.59 0.32 16.63
N ASP A 110 20.52 1.57 16.20
CA ASP A 110 19.27 2.24 15.86
C ASP A 110 18.55 1.62 14.65
N LEU A 111 19.26 0.85 13.82
CA LEU A 111 18.73 0.14 12.64
C LEU A 111 18.50 -1.36 12.87
N LYS A 112 18.70 -1.90 14.07
CA LYS A 112 18.56 -3.35 14.31
C LYS A 112 17.13 -3.89 14.19
N THR A 113 16.14 -3.01 14.11
CA THR A 113 14.73 -3.38 14.02
C THR A 113 14.01 -2.54 12.97
N ILE A 114 12.98 -3.13 12.37
CA ILE A 114 12.03 -2.43 11.50
C ILE A 114 10.61 -2.94 11.78
N SER A 115 9.67 -2.01 11.85
CA SER A 115 8.27 -2.21 12.17
C SER A 115 7.42 -2.37 10.91
N ASP A 116 6.22 -2.93 11.08
CA ASP A 116 5.24 -3.07 10.00
C ASP A 116 4.79 -1.73 9.44
N ALA A 117 4.76 -0.69 10.26
CA ALA A 117 4.41 0.66 9.80
C ALA A 117 5.49 1.24 8.88
N GLU A 118 6.77 1.02 9.19
CA GLU A 118 7.89 1.44 8.34
C GLU A 118 7.88 0.67 7.00
N LEU A 119 7.66 -0.64 7.04
CA LEU A 119 7.54 -1.48 5.84
C LEU A 119 6.34 -1.06 4.96
N TYR A 120 5.19 -0.83 5.59
CA TYR A 120 3.98 -0.36 4.91
C TYR A 120 4.19 1.01 4.26
N ALA A 121 4.77 1.97 5.00
CA ALA A 121 5.03 3.33 4.51
C ALA A 121 5.98 3.32 3.31
N ALA A 122 7.06 2.54 3.39
CA ALA A 122 8.01 2.37 2.29
C ALA A 122 7.33 1.81 1.03
N THR A 123 6.51 0.78 1.19
CA THR A 123 5.78 0.15 0.08
C THR A 123 4.77 1.11 -0.55
N GLN A 124 4.00 1.83 0.27
CA GLN A 124 3.05 2.84 -0.19
C GLN A 124 3.72 3.94 -1.01
N LYS A 125 4.87 4.44 -0.54
CA LYS A 125 5.61 5.51 -1.21
C LYS A 125 6.27 5.03 -2.51
N ALA A 126 6.72 3.77 -2.55
CA ALA A 126 7.23 3.13 -3.77
C ALA A 126 6.13 2.93 -4.82
N ILE A 127 4.88 2.64 -4.42
CA ILE A 127 3.73 2.60 -5.34
C ILE A 127 3.51 3.99 -5.96
N TRP A 128 3.45 5.05 -5.14
CA TRP A 128 3.25 6.42 -5.62
C TRP A 128 4.35 6.95 -6.54
N TYR A 129 5.57 6.43 -6.41
CA TYR A 129 6.63 6.71 -7.38
C TYR A 129 6.23 6.32 -8.82
N TYR A 130 5.47 5.24 -8.99
CA TYR A 130 5.01 4.77 -10.30
C TYR A 130 3.62 5.29 -10.68
N THR A 131 2.70 5.45 -9.72
CA THR A 131 1.29 5.82 -9.98
C THR A 131 1.03 7.32 -10.01
N ASP A 132 1.85 8.10 -9.30
CA ASP A 132 1.69 9.54 -9.17
C ASP A 132 2.95 10.30 -9.64
N ASN A 133 3.96 9.58 -10.14
CA ASN A 133 5.24 10.11 -10.58
C ASN A 133 5.83 11.09 -9.56
N THR A 134 5.71 10.73 -8.27
CA THR A 134 6.34 11.50 -7.20
C THR A 134 7.84 11.48 -7.41
N GLU A 135 8.52 12.58 -7.10
CA GLU A 135 9.97 12.63 -7.22
C GLU A 135 10.63 11.53 -6.38
N LYS A 136 11.70 10.94 -6.94
CA LYS A 136 12.47 9.94 -6.22
C LYS A 136 13.15 10.61 -5.04
N GLN A 137 12.87 10.15 -3.82
CA GLN A 137 13.54 10.68 -2.64
C GLN A 137 14.98 10.16 -2.55
N ALA A 138 15.91 10.87 -3.19
CA ALA A 138 17.30 10.48 -3.30
C ALA A 138 18.13 10.71 -2.02
N THR A 139 17.71 11.66 -1.19
CA THR A 139 18.38 12.03 0.07
C THR A 139 17.79 11.28 1.25
N ASN A 140 18.63 10.83 2.17
CA ASN A 140 18.19 10.19 3.40
C ASN A 140 17.45 11.21 4.29
N PRO A 141 16.25 10.90 4.79
CA PRO A 141 15.47 11.80 5.65
C PRO A 141 16.24 12.34 6.87
N LYS A 142 17.19 11.57 7.41
CA LYS A 142 18.01 12.02 8.55
C LYS A 142 18.90 13.21 8.19
N ASP A 143 19.27 13.33 6.92
CA ASP A 143 20.18 14.35 6.40
C ASP A 143 19.41 15.59 5.90
N LEU A 144 18.08 15.57 5.96
CA LEU A 144 17.25 16.70 5.59
C LEU A 144 17.09 17.68 6.77
N ALA A 145 17.35 18.96 6.50
CA ALA A 145 17.09 20.08 7.41
C ALA A 145 15.62 20.52 7.37
N VAL A 146 14.69 19.57 7.45
CA VAL A 146 13.23 19.83 7.51
C VAL A 146 12.73 19.71 8.96
N ASP A 147 11.65 20.43 9.26
CA ASP A 147 11.06 20.43 10.59
C ASP A 147 10.47 19.04 10.96
N ALA A 148 10.21 18.82 12.25
CA ALA A 148 9.78 17.51 12.74
C ALA A 148 8.42 17.05 12.17
N ILE A 149 7.55 17.98 11.75
CA ILE A 149 6.23 17.69 11.19
C ILE A 149 6.38 17.22 9.74
N GLU A 150 7.25 17.87 8.97
CA GLU A 150 7.63 17.40 7.64
C GLU A 150 8.38 16.07 7.70
N LYS A 151 9.19 15.81 8.74
CA LYS A 151 9.84 14.50 8.96
C LYS A 151 8.84 13.36 9.15
N GLU A 152 7.78 13.57 9.93
CA GLU A 152 6.71 12.57 10.12
C GLU A 152 5.92 12.31 8.83
N ALA A 153 5.77 13.33 7.97
CA ALA A 153 5.13 13.19 6.66
C ALA A 153 6.04 12.53 5.60
N THR A 154 7.37 12.50 5.80
CA THR A 154 8.35 12.22 4.73
C THR A 154 9.02 10.85 4.76
N MET A 155 8.55 9.91 5.59
CA MET A 155 9.13 8.56 5.78
C MET A 155 10.50 8.63 6.48
N ASP A 156 10.71 7.85 7.55
CA ASP A 156 11.97 7.84 8.30
C ASP A 156 13.12 7.12 7.57
N GLU A 157 14.32 7.14 8.16
CA GLU A 157 15.51 6.51 7.56
C GLU A 157 15.32 5.01 7.26
N LYS A 158 14.66 4.25 8.15
CA LYS A 158 14.49 2.79 7.98
C LYS A 158 13.56 2.49 6.83
N ALA A 159 12.39 3.15 6.83
CA ALA A 159 11.44 3.04 5.75
C ALA A 159 12.03 3.57 4.42
N TRP A 160 12.88 4.60 4.48
CA TRP A 160 13.61 5.09 3.32
C TRP A 160 14.55 4.05 2.71
N TYR A 161 15.33 3.32 3.51
CA TYR A 161 16.15 2.23 2.98
C TYR A 161 15.32 1.16 2.26
N VAL A 162 14.17 0.78 2.83
CA VAL A 162 13.24 -0.16 2.18
C VAL A 162 12.67 0.43 0.90
N TYR A 163 12.24 1.70 0.89
CA TYR A 163 11.76 2.37 -0.30
C TYR A 163 12.79 2.35 -1.43
N ARG A 164 14.05 2.70 -1.13
CA ARG A 164 15.13 2.67 -2.13
C ARG A 164 15.36 1.25 -2.66
N PHE A 165 15.37 0.26 -1.78
CA PHE A 165 15.44 -1.16 -2.16
C PHE A 165 14.28 -1.58 -3.07
N LEU A 166 13.04 -1.19 -2.75
CA LEU A 166 11.86 -1.51 -3.56
C LEU A 166 11.87 -0.85 -4.95
N LEU A 167 12.59 0.27 -5.11
CA LEU A 167 12.85 0.89 -6.41
C LEU A 167 14.02 0.25 -7.18
N GLY A 168 14.61 -0.81 -6.64
CA GLY A 168 15.71 -1.56 -7.25
C GLY A 168 17.09 -0.91 -7.06
N ASP A 169 17.23 0.06 -6.16
CA ASP A 169 18.53 0.67 -5.94
C ASP A 169 19.49 -0.27 -5.23
N THR A 170 20.66 -0.42 -5.84
CA THR A 170 21.78 -1.18 -5.29
C THR A 170 22.77 -0.25 -4.60
N ASN A 171 23.41 -0.71 -3.52
CA ASN A 171 24.53 -0.02 -2.85
C ASN A 171 24.14 1.35 -2.23
N VAL A 172 22.97 1.44 -1.63
CA VAL A 172 22.55 2.64 -0.88
C VAL A 172 23.43 2.75 0.38
N ALA A 173 24.20 3.83 0.49
CA ALA A 173 25.15 4.00 1.59
C ALA A 173 24.49 3.83 2.97
N GLY A 174 25.06 2.96 3.81
CA GLY A 174 24.54 2.66 5.14
C GLY A 174 23.28 1.79 5.21
N SER A 175 22.74 1.35 4.06
CA SER A 175 21.56 0.49 4.03
C SER A 175 21.86 -0.93 4.52
N PRO A 176 21.09 -1.45 5.50
CA PRO A 176 21.15 -2.86 5.90
C PRO A 176 20.75 -3.83 4.77
N LEU A 177 20.08 -3.32 3.72
CA LEU A 177 19.58 -4.14 2.60
C LEU A 177 20.60 -4.29 1.45
N ASN A 178 21.79 -3.70 1.57
CA ASN A 178 22.84 -3.88 0.58
C ASN A 178 23.22 -5.37 0.47
N GLY A 179 23.12 -5.92 -0.75
CA GLY A 179 23.32 -7.35 -1.03
C GLY A 179 22.02 -8.12 -1.23
N LEU A 180 20.86 -7.55 -0.90
CA LEU A 180 19.58 -8.07 -1.34
C LEU A 180 19.25 -7.54 -2.74
N THR A 181 18.59 -8.37 -3.54
CA THR A 181 18.05 -8.00 -4.86
C THR A 181 16.55 -8.26 -4.89
N LEU A 182 15.83 -7.62 -5.81
CA LEU A 182 14.39 -7.83 -5.97
C LEU A 182 14.11 -9.23 -6.54
N ASN A 183 13.16 -9.94 -5.95
CA ASN A 183 12.70 -11.25 -6.43
C ASN A 183 11.62 -11.04 -7.49
N ASN A 184 11.62 -11.86 -8.53
CA ASN A 184 10.56 -11.84 -9.54
C ASN A 184 9.27 -12.45 -8.98
N TYR A 185 8.13 -11.87 -9.35
CA TYR A 185 6.81 -12.46 -9.15
C TYR A 185 6.45 -13.35 -10.35
N ASP A 186 5.44 -14.23 -10.20
CA ASP A 186 4.87 -14.97 -11.34
C ASP A 186 4.15 -13.99 -12.27
N GLU A 187 4.66 -13.78 -13.48
CA GLU A 187 4.13 -12.81 -14.46
C GLU A 187 2.67 -13.11 -14.88
N ASN A 188 2.16 -14.31 -14.59
CA ASN A 188 0.74 -14.65 -14.81
C ASN A 188 -0.17 -14.18 -13.67
N MET A 189 0.37 -13.60 -12.60
CA MET A 189 -0.40 -13.07 -11.48
C MET A 189 -0.62 -11.56 -11.62
N ILE A 190 -1.75 -11.11 -11.10
CA ILE A 190 -2.15 -9.71 -11.02
C ILE A 190 -2.54 -9.35 -9.59
N LEU A 191 -2.76 -8.06 -9.32
CA LEU A 191 -3.40 -7.58 -8.09
C LEU A 191 -4.80 -7.07 -8.42
N ASP A 192 -5.70 -7.16 -7.46
CA ASP A 192 -7.01 -6.49 -7.57
C ASP A 192 -6.86 -4.98 -7.39
N LEU A 193 -7.63 -4.22 -8.17
CA LEU A 193 -7.89 -2.81 -7.90
C LEU A 193 -9.31 -2.66 -7.34
N TYR A 194 -9.47 -1.68 -6.46
CA TYR A 194 -10.74 -1.28 -5.89
C TYR A 194 -10.99 0.15 -6.35
N ARG A 195 -11.99 0.33 -7.20
CA ARG A 195 -12.39 1.65 -7.69
C ARG A 195 -13.56 2.18 -6.84
N PRO A 196 -13.49 3.41 -6.30
CA PRO A 196 -14.59 3.96 -5.51
C PRO A 196 -15.85 4.10 -6.37
N THR A 197 -17.01 3.87 -5.76
CA THR A 197 -18.33 3.97 -6.41
C THR A 197 -18.93 5.38 -6.33
N ARG A 198 -18.35 6.28 -5.52
CA ARG A 198 -18.79 7.67 -5.33
C ARG A 198 -17.64 8.58 -4.90
N VAL A 199 -17.92 9.89 -4.86
CA VAL A 199 -17.08 10.93 -4.26
C VAL A 199 -17.23 10.98 -2.73
N SER A 200 -16.25 11.54 -2.03
CA SER A 200 -16.29 11.71 -0.57
C SER A 200 -17.38 12.66 -0.11
N THR A 201 -17.78 12.52 1.15
CA THR A 201 -18.70 13.46 1.82
C THR A 201 -18.12 14.87 1.93
N THR A 202 -16.81 15.02 1.77
CA THR A 202 -16.07 16.29 1.74
C THR A 202 -15.93 16.89 0.32
N GLY A 203 -16.50 16.23 -0.71
CA GLY A 203 -16.51 16.72 -2.10
C GLY A 203 -15.26 16.37 -2.93
N SER A 204 -14.33 15.60 -2.37
CA SER A 204 -13.12 15.12 -3.06
C SER A 204 -13.29 13.68 -3.54
N GLU A 205 -12.65 13.29 -4.64
CA GLU A 205 -12.64 11.88 -5.05
C GLU A 205 -11.84 11.04 -4.05
N TYR A 206 -12.34 9.84 -3.71
CA TYR A 206 -11.55 8.85 -2.98
C TYR A 206 -10.49 8.24 -3.91
N PRO A 207 -9.33 7.80 -3.40
CA PRO A 207 -8.35 7.08 -4.19
C PRO A 207 -8.88 5.73 -4.63
N ASN A 208 -8.44 5.25 -5.80
CA ASN A 208 -8.45 3.82 -6.05
C ASN A 208 -7.55 3.13 -5.01
N LEU A 209 -7.89 1.90 -4.63
CA LEU A 209 -7.07 1.10 -3.71
C LEU A 209 -6.54 -0.13 -4.43
N LEU A 210 -5.32 -0.51 -4.07
CA LEU A 210 -4.60 -1.64 -4.63
C LEU A 210 -4.52 -2.77 -3.59
N SER A 211 -4.95 -3.96 -3.96
CA SER A 211 -4.80 -5.16 -3.14
C SER A 211 -3.33 -5.56 -2.96
N THR A 212 -3.07 -6.39 -1.96
CA THR A 212 -1.76 -7.05 -1.77
C THR A 212 -1.76 -8.54 -2.12
N ASN A 213 -2.92 -9.07 -2.53
CA ASN A 213 -3.08 -10.48 -2.86
C ASN A 213 -2.86 -10.70 -4.35
N PHE A 214 -1.82 -11.47 -4.68
CA PHE A 214 -1.56 -11.90 -6.04
C PHE A 214 -2.56 -12.99 -6.45
N VAL A 215 -3.27 -12.78 -7.55
CA VAL A 215 -4.31 -13.67 -8.06
C VAL A 215 -4.05 -14.00 -9.53
N LYS A 216 -4.40 -15.21 -9.95
CA LYS A 216 -4.35 -15.58 -11.38
C LYS A 216 -5.65 -15.14 -12.06
N PRO A 217 -5.60 -14.33 -13.12
CA PRO A 217 -6.81 -13.94 -13.83
C PRO A 217 -7.42 -15.18 -14.51
N VAL A 218 -8.64 -15.55 -14.10
CA VAL A 218 -9.41 -16.60 -14.79
C VAL A 218 -10.11 -15.94 -15.96
N SER A 219 -9.76 -16.34 -17.18
CA SER A 219 -10.05 -15.61 -18.44
C SER A 219 -11.53 -15.30 -18.72
N ASN A 220 -12.48 -15.95 -18.03
CA ASN A 220 -13.91 -15.80 -18.27
C ASN A 220 -14.76 -15.50 -17.02
N GLU A 221 -14.16 -15.28 -15.83
CA GLU A 221 -14.92 -15.24 -14.55
C GLU A 221 -14.53 -14.10 -13.60
N TYR A 222 -14.01 -12.96 -14.09
CA TYR A 222 -13.87 -11.81 -13.19
C TYR A 222 -15.21 -11.16 -12.90
N LYS A 223 -15.90 -11.68 -11.88
CA LYS A 223 -17.10 -11.07 -11.32
C LYS A 223 -16.68 -9.79 -10.60
N SER A 224 -16.98 -8.64 -11.20
CA SER A 224 -16.93 -7.37 -10.48
C SER A 224 -17.86 -7.46 -9.28
N SER A 225 -17.33 -7.24 -8.08
CA SER A 225 -18.10 -7.27 -6.84
C SER A 225 -17.96 -5.95 -6.10
N THR A 226 -19.06 -5.45 -5.58
CA THR A 226 -19.04 -4.31 -4.66
C THR A 226 -18.55 -4.76 -3.29
N VAL A 227 -17.60 -4.02 -2.72
CA VAL A 227 -17.05 -4.24 -1.39
C VAL A 227 -17.12 -2.94 -0.58
N THR A 228 -17.30 -3.03 0.72
CA THR A 228 -17.23 -1.89 1.64
C THR A 228 -15.82 -1.83 2.22
N ILE A 229 -15.16 -0.67 2.16
CA ILE A 229 -13.80 -0.53 2.67
C ILE A 229 -13.81 0.34 3.93
N LYS A 230 -13.19 -0.18 4.99
CA LYS A 230 -12.99 0.51 6.26
C LYS A 230 -11.50 0.75 6.49
N LYS A 231 -11.13 2.00 6.76
CA LYS A 231 -9.79 2.34 7.26
C LYS A 231 -9.76 2.02 8.75
N LEU A 232 -8.79 1.21 9.17
CA LEU A 232 -8.63 0.87 10.58
C LEU A 232 -7.75 1.91 11.27
N GLN A 233 -8.20 2.42 12.42
CA GLN A 233 -7.35 3.21 13.30
C GLN A 233 -6.29 2.29 13.92
N ARG A 234 -5.05 2.76 13.99
CA ARG A 234 -3.94 2.02 14.60
C ARG A 234 -4.30 1.79 16.08
N ILE A 235 -4.44 0.53 16.53
CA ILE A 235 -4.45 0.27 17.96
C ILE A 235 -3.06 0.68 18.46
N GLN A 236 -2.97 1.69 19.32
CA GLN A 236 -1.80 1.82 20.20
C GLN A 236 -1.87 0.61 21.13
N THR A 237 -1.16 -0.47 20.82
CA THR A 237 -0.86 -1.48 21.84
C THR A 237 -0.03 -0.76 22.90
N ALA A 238 -0.62 -0.59 24.08
CA ALA A 238 0.10 -0.18 25.27
C ALA A 238 1.27 -1.15 25.47
N ASN A 239 2.46 -0.58 25.72
CA ASN A 239 3.69 -1.31 26.02
C ASN A 239 3.51 -2.24 27.23
#